data_AF-K0MF66-F1
#
_entry.id   AF-K0MF66-F1
#
_cell.length_a   1.000
_cell.length_b   1.000
_cell.length_c   1.000
_cell.angle_alpha   90.00
_cell.angle_beta   90.00
_cell.angle_gamma   90.00
#
_symmetry.space_group_name_H-M   'P 1'
#
loop_
_entity.id
_entity.type
_entity.pdbx_description
1 polymer ?
#
loop_
_entity_poly.entity_id
_entity_poly.type
_entity_poly.pdbx_seq_one_letter_code
_entity_poly.pdbx_strand_id
1 'polypeptide(L)'
;MRRPVPYHRVAAIMTILSLAGEGHQARLDARGGMLTGPTANLAPGHVQANLVILPQAVAGDFLRFCQRNPKPCPLLAVSEPGDPSLPELGLDIDIRTDVPRYRVWRDGKLVDEPLDVRGLWRDDLVAFLIGCSFSFEEAMLENGLPVRHIEQGCNVPMYRTNIATHPAGPFSGPLVVSMRPLKAADAIRAIQVTSRFPSVHGAPVHLGDPALIGIADLGRPDYGDAVEIRAGEIPVFWACGVTPQSVVAAVRPEFCITHAPGHMLVTDLLNSRLAAF
;
A
#
# COMPACT_ATOMS: atom_id res chain seq x y z
N MET A 1 24.75 -47.79 5.63
CA MET A 1 25.59 -46.61 5.93
C MET A 1 25.13 -45.44 5.09
N ARG A 2 24.42 -44.47 5.69
CA ARG A 2 24.00 -43.23 5.01
C ARG A 2 25.23 -42.32 4.90
N ARG A 3 25.62 -41.95 3.68
CA ARG A 3 26.73 -41.01 3.45
C ARG A 3 26.35 -39.65 4.07
N PRO A 4 27.24 -39.00 4.84
CA PRO A 4 26.98 -37.67 5.37
C PRO A 4 26.86 -36.67 4.21
N VAL A 5 25.86 -35.80 4.31
CA VAL A 5 25.70 -34.67 3.39
C VAL A 5 26.91 -33.74 3.57
N PRO A 6 27.61 -33.34 2.50
CA PRO A 6 28.80 -32.51 2.63
C PRO A 6 28.46 -31.15 3.26
N TYR A 7 29.25 -30.74 4.26
CA TYR A 7 29.09 -29.54 5.09
C TYR A 7 28.87 -28.26 4.26
N HIS A 8 29.42 -28.20 3.04
CA HIS A 8 29.26 -27.08 2.11
C HIS A 8 27.83 -26.87 1.59
N ARG A 9 27.00 -27.93 1.50
CA ARG A 9 25.58 -27.80 1.11
C ARG A 9 24.71 -27.27 2.25
N VAL A 10 25.04 -27.61 3.50
CA VAL A 10 24.34 -27.09 4.68
C VAL A 10 24.71 -25.63 4.92
N ALA A 11 25.98 -25.27 4.72
CA ALA A 11 26.42 -23.88 4.75
C ALA A 11 25.75 -23.03 3.66
N ALA A 12 25.66 -23.51 2.42
CA ALA A 12 24.96 -22.79 1.35
C ALA A 12 23.44 -22.62 1.62
N ILE A 13 22.78 -23.64 2.17
CA ILE A 13 21.37 -23.55 2.58
C ILE A 13 21.17 -22.61 3.76
N MET A 14 22.09 -22.60 4.74
CA MET A 14 22.05 -21.65 5.86
C MET A 14 22.42 -20.22 5.44
N THR A 15 23.28 -20.04 4.45
CA THR A 15 23.58 -18.72 3.85
C THR A 15 22.39 -18.19 3.04
N ILE A 16 21.63 -19.06 2.36
CA ILE A 16 20.38 -18.69 1.67
C ILE A 16 19.27 -18.35 2.69
N LEU A 17 19.15 -19.13 3.78
CA LEU A 17 18.22 -18.83 4.88
C LEU A 17 18.62 -17.58 5.67
N SER A 18 19.91 -17.24 5.75
CA SER A 18 20.39 -15.99 6.36
C SER A 18 20.37 -14.78 5.40
N LEU A 19 19.97 -14.98 4.15
CA LEU A 19 19.82 -13.92 3.12
C LEU A 19 18.35 -13.64 2.77
N ALA A 20 17.41 -14.49 3.20
CA ALA A 20 15.98 -14.22 3.07
C ALA A 20 15.57 -13.22 4.17
N GLY A 21 15.45 -11.94 3.80
CA GLY A 21 14.91 -10.91 4.70
C GLY A 21 13.46 -11.22 5.11
N GLU A 22 13.00 -10.58 6.19
CA GLU A 22 11.64 -10.75 6.73
C GLU A 22 10.55 -10.54 5.67
N GLY A 23 10.78 -9.63 4.71
CA GLY A 23 9.88 -9.44 3.57
C GLY A 23 9.74 -10.67 2.66
N HIS A 24 10.84 -11.37 2.37
CA HIS A 24 10.81 -12.60 1.59
C HIS A 24 10.07 -13.72 2.33
N GLN A 25 10.30 -13.86 3.65
CA GLN A 25 9.59 -14.86 4.45
C GLN A 25 8.08 -14.61 4.46
N ALA A 26 7.64 -13.35 4.63
CA ALA A 26 6.23 -13.00 4.57
C ALA A 26 5.57 -13.39 3.24
N ARG A 27 6.28 -13.21 2.11
CA ARG A 27 5.81 -13.66 0.78
C ARG A 27 5.73 -15.17 0.67
N LEU A 28 6.72 -15.91 1.19
CA LEU A 28 6.67 -17.37 1.22
C LEU A 28 5.50 -17.89 2.07
N ASP A 29 5.21 -17.25 3.20
CA ASP A 29 4.09 -17.59 4.06
C ASP A 29 2.75 -17.32 3.38
N ALA A 30 2.63 -16.21 2.64
CA ALA A 30 1.45 -15.91 1.83
C ALA A 30 1.27 -16.95 0.71
N ARG A 31 2.35 -17.21 -0.05
CA ARG A 31 2.39 -18.20 -1.14
C ARG A 31 2.03 -19.61 -0.68
N GLY A 32 2.45 -19.97 0.53
CA GLY A 32 2.13 -21.25 1.18
C GLY A 32 0.75 -21.31 1.81
N GLY A 33 -0.02 -20.21 1.82
CA GLY A 33 -1.33 -20.11 2.47
C GLY A 33 -1.28 -20.09 4.00
N MET A 34 -0.10 -19.88 4.59
CA MET A 34 0.09 -19.79 6.05
C MET A 34 -0.27 -18.39 6.57
N LEU A 35 0.03 -17.35 5.78
CA LEU A 35 -0.34 -15.97 6.06
C LEU A 35 -1.63 -15.63 5.32
N THR A 36 -2.73 -15.49 6.07
CA THR A 36 -4.07 -15.15 5.54
C THR A 36 -4.71 -13.93 6.19
N GLY A 37 -4.02 -13.33 7.16
CA GLY A 37 -4.42 -12.13 7.89
C GLY A 37 -3.64 -10.88 7.45
N PRO A 38 -3.80 -9.75 8.18
CA PRO A 38 -3.16 -8.50 7.83
C PRO A 38 -1.64 -8.55 7.85
N THR A 39 -0.99 -7.73 7.02
CA THR A 39 0.46 -7.63 6.87
C THR A 39 1.12 -6.58 7.75
N ALA A 40 0.33 -5.84 8.54
CA ALA A 40 0.86 -4.86 9.48
C ALA A 40 1.85 -5.52 10.44
N ASN A 41 3.02 -4.90 10.62
CA ASN A 41 4.09 -5.34 11.53
C ASN A 41 4.72 -6.73 11.25
N LEU A 42 4.49 -7.36 10.09
CA LEU A 42 5.12 -8.66 9.77
C LEU A 42 6.60 -8.58 9.40
N ALA A 43 7.01 -7.47 8.78
CA ALA A 43 8.39 -7.21 8.40
C ALA A 43 8.68 -5.72 8.62
N PRO A 44 8.96 -5.30 9.88
CA PRO A 44 9.35 -3.93 10.19
C PRO A 44 10.48 -3.43 9.27
N GLY A 45 10.49 -2.14 8.96
CA GLY A 45 11.45 -1.52 8.05
C GLY A 45 11.25 -1.81 6.55
N HIS A 46 10.40 -2.78 6.18
CA HIS A 46 10.16 -3.13 4.78
C HIS A 46 8.97 -2.34 4.20
N VAL A 47 9.10 -1.97 2.93
CA VAL A 47 8.04 -1.29 2.19
C VAL A 47 6.92 -2.30 1.92
N GLN A 48 5.70 -1.89 2.24
CA GLN A 48 4.49 -2.61 1.86
C GLN A 48 3.77 -1.87 0.74
N ALA A 49 3.33 -2.61 -0.27
CA ALA A 49 2.74 -2.07 -1.47
C ALA A 49 1.29 -2.49 -1.64
N ASN A 50 0.43 -1.52 -1.94
CA ASN A 50 -0.92 -1.75 -2.42
C ASN A 50 -0.86 -2.34 -3.83
N LEU A 51 -1.73 -3.30 -4.12
CA LEU A 51 -1.84 -3.94 -5.43
C LEU A 51 -3.13 -3.54 -6.17
N VAL A 52 -2.98 -3.22 -7.45
CA VAL A 52 -4.04 -3.15 -8.48
C VAL A 52 -3.56 -3.89 -9.72
N ILE A 53 -4.36 -4.78 -10.28
CA ILE A 53 -4.08 -5.52 -11.52
C ILE A 53 -5.22 -5.26 -12.50
N LEU A 54 -4.88 -4.80 -13.69
CA LEU A 54 -5.84 -4.37 -14.70
C LEU A 54 -5.52 -5.00 -16.07
N PRO A 55 -6.53 -5.22 -16.92
CA PRO A 55 -6.33 -5.55 -18.32
C PRO A 55 -5.50 -4.48 -19.05
N GLN A 56 -4.65 -4.91 -19.99
CA GLN A 56 -3.79 -4.04 -20.79
C GLN A 56 -4.57 -2.91 -21.48
N ALA A 57 -5.80 -3.19 -21.89
CA ALA A 57 -6.70 -2.24 -22.55
C ALA A 57 -6.93 -0.93 -21.74
N VAL A 58 -6.85 -0.98 -20.41
CA VAL A 58 -6.99 0.20 -19.54
C VAL A 58 -5.73 0.51 -18.72
N ALA A 59 -4.76 -0.40 -18.69
CA ALA A 59 -3.52 -0.26 -17.94
C ALA A 59 -2.72 1.01 -18.32
N GLY A 60 -2.65 1.34 -19.61
CA GLY A 60 -1.95 2.55 -20.07
C GLY A 60 -2.58 3.85 -19.57
N ASP A 61 -3.91 3.89 -19.43
CA ASP A 61 -4.62 5.05 -18.89
C ASP A 61 -4.43 5.16 -17.38
N PHE A 62 -4.43 4.02 -16.68
CA PHE A 62 -4.14 3.96 -15.24
C PHE A 62 -2.70 4.38 -14.92
N LEU A 63 -1.72 3.97 -15.73
CA LEU A 63 -0.34 4.43 -15.59
C LEU A 63 -0.25 5.96 -15.70
N ARG A 64 -0.88 6.56 -16.72
CA ARG A 64 -0.93 8.03 -16.87
C ARG A 64 -1.68 8.69 -15.72
N PHE A 65 -2.73 8.06 -15.20
CA PHE A 65 -3.43 8.53 -14.01
C PHE A 65 -2.49 8.60 -12.80
N CYS A 66 -1.75 7.54 -12.53
CA CYS A 66 -0.79 7.51 -11.43
C CYS A 66 0.33 8.56 -11.60
N GLN A 67 0.87 8.70 -12.82
CA GLN A 67 1.89 9.73 -13.13
C GLN A 67 1.38 11.16 -12.92
N ARG A 68 0.11 11.43 -13.25
CA ARG A 68 -0.52 12.74 -13.03
C ARG A 68 -0.89 12.99 -11.56
N ASN A 69 -0.96 11.94 -10.75
CA ASN A 69 -1.37 11.99 -9.35
C ASN A 69 -0.37 11.25 -8.45
N PRO A 70 0.92 11.64 -8.44
CA PRO A 70 1.98 10.85 -7.80
C PRO A 70 1.85 10.80 -6.27
N LYS A 71 1.24 11.82 -5.63
CA LYS A 71 0.98 11.80 -4.19
C LYS A 71 0.00 10.71 -3.77
N PRO A 72 -1.23 10.61 -4.32
CA PRO A 72 -2.15 9.51 -3.98
C PRO A 72 -1.80 8.18 -4.65
N CYS A 73 -1.03 8.18 -5.73
CA CYS A 73 -0.67 6.99 -6.50
C CYS A 73 0.86 6.89 -6.70
N PRO A 74 1.65 6.81 -5.62
CA PRO A 74 3.10 6.69 -5.75
C PRO A 74 3.44 5.30 -6.27
N LEU A 75 3.72 5.19 -7.57
CA LEU A 75 4.08 3.91 -8.19
C LEU A 75 5.47 3.46 -7.74
N LEU A 76 5.54 2.24 -7.23
CA LEU A 76 6.78 1.55 -6.90
C LEU A 76 7.25 0.65 -8.04
N ALA A 77 6.31 -0.04 -8.69
CA ALA A 77 6.58 -0.96 -9.79
C ALA A 77 5.36 -1.14 -10.70
N VAL A 78 5.61 -1.53 -11.94
CA VAL A 78 4.59 -1.90 -12.93
C VAL A 78 5.11 -3.11 -13.70
N SER A 79 4.33 -4.19 -13.75
CA SER A 79 4.73 -5.39 -14.52
C SER A 79 4.54 -5.18 -16.02
N GLU A 80 5.23 -5.99 -16.83
CA GLU A 80 4.83 -6.17 -18.22
C GLU A 80 3.48 -6.93 -18.31
N PRO A 81 2.70 -6.78 -19.38
CA PRO A 81 1.47 -7.54 -19.58
C PRO A 81 1.73 -9.06 -19.52
N GLY A 82 0.98 -9.75 -18.67
CA GLY A 82 1.07 -11.20 -18.49
C GLY A 82 2.24 -11.67 -17.62
N ASP A 83 3.22 -10.82 -17.33
CA ASP A 83 4.36 -11.14 -16.47
C ASP A 83 3.98 -10.93 -14.98
N PRO A 84 3.98 -11.98 -14.15
CA PRO A 84 3.66 -11.85 -12.73
C PRO A 84 4.87 -11.42 -11.87
N SER A 85 6.05 -11.28 -12.47
CA SER A 85 7.29 -10.96 -11.75
C SER A 85 7.48 -9.46 -11.54
N LEU A 86 8.16 -9.12 -10.44
CA LEU A 86 8.46 -7.73 -10.03
C LEU A 86 9.87 -7.69 -9.41
N PRO A 87 10.93 -7.96 -10.20
CA PRO A 87 12.29 -8.11 -9.69
C PRO A 87 12.84 -6.86 -8.98
N GLU A 88 12.31 -5.68 -9.28
CA GLU A 88 12.65 -4.43 -8.61
C GLU A 88 12.14 -4.33 -7.17
N LEU A 89 11.14 -5.13 -6.80
CA LEU A 89 10.55 -5.13 -5.46
C LEU A 89 11.11 -6.23 -4.56
N GLY A 90 11.77 -7.25 -5.11
CA GLY A 90 12.35 -8.31 -4.30
C GLY A 90 12.64 -9.58 -5.06
N LEU A 91 13.32 -10.48 -4.36
CA LEU A 91 13.68 -11.80 -4.86
C LEU A 91 12.44 -12.66 -5.08
N ASP A 92 12.40 -13.29 -6.26
CA ASP A 92 11.45 -14.33 -6.63
C ASP A 92 9.98 -13.96 -6.39
N ILE A 93 9.59 -12.69 -6.62
CA ILE A 93 8.20 -12.27 -6.47
C ILE A 93 7.34 -12.92 -7.55
N ASP A 94 6.23 -13.54 -7.11
CA ASP A 94 5.11 -13.94 -7.94
C ASP A 94 3.84 -13.25 -7.42
N ILE A 95 3.41 -12.19 -8.10
CA ILE A 95 2.27 -11.37 -7.66
C ILE A 95 0.93 -12.11 -7.65
N ARG A 96 0.88 -13.34 -8.16
CA ARG A 96 -0.32 -14.17 -8.17
C ARG A 96 -0.53 -14.91 -6.85
N THR A 97 0.51 -15.02 -6.03
CA THR A 97 0.50 -15.81 -4.78
C THR A 97 1.07 -15.08 -3.57
N ASP A 98 1.85 -14.02 -3.78
CA ASP A 98 2.66 -13.43 -2.70
C ASP A 98 1.94 -12.35 -1.88
N VAL A 99 0.66 -12.12 -2.16
CA VAL A 99 -0.24 -11.30 -1.34
C VAL A 99 -1.15 -12.23 -0.52
N PRO A 100 -1.35 -11.99 0.79
CA PRO A 100 -2.13 -12.88 1.65
C PRO A 100 -3.59 -13.04 1.28
N ARG A 101 -4.19 -12.01 0.65
CA ARG A 101 -5.58 -12.05 0.19
C ARG A 101 -5.80 -11.05 -0.93
N TYR A 102 -6.42 -11.52 -2.00
CA TYR A 102 -6.84 -10.71 -3.13
C TYR A 102 -8.33 -10.37 -3.04
N ARG A 103 -8.75 -9.42 -3.86
CA ARG A 103 -10.13 -9.12 -4.19
C ARG A 103 -10.28 -9.14 -5.69
N VAL A 104 -11.22 -9.93 -6.18
CA VAL A 104 -11.53 -10.05 -7.61
C VAL A 104 -12.77 -9.25 -7.91
N TRP A 105 -12.68 -8.37 -8.88
CA TRP A 105 -13.74 -7.45 -9.26
C TRP A 105 -14.16 -7.70 -10.70
N ARG A 106 -15.47 -7.73 -10.95
CA ARG A 106 -16.06 -7.76 -12.30
C ARG A 106 -17.15 -6.71 -12.42
N ASP A 107 -17.06 -5.86 -13.44
CA ASP A 107 -17.98 -4.74 -13.66
C ASP A 107 -18.15 -3.87 -12.40
N GLY A 108 -17.05 -3.68 -11.66
CA GLY A 108 -17.01 -2.94 -10.39
C GLY A 108 -17.67 -3.63 -9.18
N LYS A 109 -18.06 -4.90 -9.30
CA LYS A 109 -18.59 -5.70 -8.19
C LYS A 109 -17.53 -6.65 -7.67
N LEU A 110 -17.38 -6.73 -6.35
CA LEU A 110 -16.55 -7.75 -5.70
C LEU A 110 -17.21 -9.12 -5.91
N VAL A 111 -16.50 -10.06 -6.54
CA VAL A 111 -17.02 -11.39 -6.84
C VAL A 111 -16.32 -12.51 -6.08
N ASP A 112 -15.09 -12.27 -5.60
CA ASP A 112 -14.32 -13.27 -4.85
C ASP A 112 -13.21 -12.60 -4.02
N GLU A 113 -12.71 -13.30 -2.98
CA GLU A 113 -11.58 -12.89 -2.13
C GLU A 113 -10.56 -14.03 -1.91
N PRO A 114 -9.92 -14.53 -2.99
CA PRO A 114 -9.07 -15.72 -2.91
C PRO A 114 -7.70 -15.43 -2.29
N LEU A 115 -6.99 -16.50 -1.90
CA LEU A 115 -5.61 -16.44 -1.39
C LEU A 115 -4.57 -16.51 -2.52
N ASP A 116 -4.96 -16.92 -3.73
CA ASP A 116 -4.14 -16.86 -4.93
C ASP A 116 -5.00 -16.60 -6.17
N VAL A 117 -4.39 -16.04 -7.21
CA VAL A 117 -5.07 -15.66 -8.45
C VAL A 117 -4.48 -16.30 -9.70
N ARG A 118 -3.69 -17.38 -9.56
CA ARG A 118 -3.06 -18.06 -10.71
C ARG A 118 -4.10 -18.55 -11.71
N GLY A 119 -5.21 -19.10 -11.22
CA GLY A 119 -6.32 -19.57 -12.06
C GLY A 119 -7.11 -18.46 -12.76
N LEU A 120 -6.90 -17.20 -12.37
CA LEU A 120 -7.53 -16.02 -12.97
C LEU A 120 -6.55 -15.20 -13.81
N TRP A 121 -5.27 -15.55 -13.81
CA TRP A 121 -4.23 -14.81 -14.50
C TRP A 121 -4.39 -14.96 -16.02
N ARG A 122 -4.15 -13.85 -16.74
CA ARG A 122 -4.24 -13.79 -18.20
C ARG A 122 -3.01 -13.07 -18.74
N ASP A 123 -2.68 -13.33 -20.00
CA ASP A 123 -1.49 -12.77 -20.66
C ASP A 123 -1.59 -11.25 -20.91
N ASP A 124 -2.76 -10.64 -20.67
CA ASP A 124 -2.99 -9.21 -20.82
C ASP A 124 -3.02 -8.44 -19.49
N LEU A 125 -2.82 -9.10 -18.35
CA LEU A 125 -2.91 -8.43 -17.05
C LEU A 125 -1.63 -7.68 -16.71
N VAL A 126 -1.78 -6.46 -16.22
CA VAL A 126 -0.69 -5.59 -15.77
C VAL A 126 -0.86 -5.31 -14.29
N ALA A 127 0.16 -5.61 -13.48
CA ALA A 127 0.19 -5.33 -12.05
C ALA A 127 0.80 -3.95 -11.77
N PHE A 128 0.16 -3.19 -10.88
CA PHE A 128 0.59 -1.88 -10.40
C PHE A 128 0.77 -1.93 -8.89
N LEU A 129 1.99 -1.65 -8.44
CA LEU A 129 2.34 -1.65 -7.03
C LEU A 129 2.50 -0.20 -6.57
N ILE A 130 1.70 0.18 -5.59
CA ILE A 130 1.54 1.57 -5.15
C ILE A 130 1.98 1.67 -3.69
N GLY A 131 2.85 2.62 -3.38
CA GLY A 131 3.36 2.86 -2.04
C GLY A 131 2.23 3.02 -1.01
N CYS A 132 2.49 2.55 0.21
CA CYS A 132 1.54 2.58 1.32
C CYS A 132 2.00 3.54 2.42
N SER A 133 1.05 4.06 3.21
CA SER A 133 1.32 4.97 4.32
C SER A 133 2.07 4.33 5.49
N PHE A 134 2.08 3.00 5.61
CA PHE A 134 2.79 2.29 6.69
C PHE A 134 4.26 2.71 6.76
N SER A 135 4.89 2.95 5.61
CA SER A 135 6.27 3.36 5.51
C SER A 135 6.56 4.71 6.18
N PHE A 136 5.65 5.69 6.13
CA PHE A 136 5.88 6.98 6.80
C PHE A 136 5.42 6.98 8.26
N GLU A 137 4.51 6.08 8.65
CA GLU A 137 4.09 5.92 10.04
C GLU A 137 5.22 5.37 10.89
N GLU A 138 6.00 4.41 10.37
CA GLU A 138 7.22 3.95 11.00
C GLU A 138 8.20 5.11 11.21
N ALA A 139 8.45 5.92 10.17
CA ALA A 139 9.31 7.09 10.28
C ALA A 139 8.77 8.13 11.30
N MET A 140 7.45 8.27 11.43
CA MET A 140 6.84 9.10 12.46
C MET A 140 7.14 8.55 13.87
N LEU A 141 6.89 7.26 14.09
CA LEU A 141 7.12 6.59 15.37
C LEU A 141 8.61 6.63 15.78
N GLU A 142 9.53 6.39 14.85
CA GLU A 142 10.98 6.50 15.07
C GLU A 142 11.41 7.92 15.48
N ASN A 143 10.66 8.94 15.07
CA ASN A 143 10.88 10.34 15.45
C ASN A 143 10.07 10.76 16.69
N GLY A 144 9.47 9.81 17.41
CA GLY A 144 8.68 10.06 18.61
C GLY A 144 7.35 10.78 18.36
N LEU A 145 6.84 10.74 17.13
CA LEU A 145 5.56 11.35 16.77
C LEU A 145 4.41 10.37 17.04
N PRO A 146 3.31 10.84 17.65
CA PRO A 146 2.17 9.99 17.96
C PRO A 146 1.41 9.58 16.69
N VAL A 147 0.88 8.35 16.71
CA VAL A 147 0.01 7.83 15.64
C VAL A 147 -1.25 7.26 16.30
N ARG A 148 -2.29 8.10 16.41
CA ARG A 148 -3.50 7.86 17.21
C ARG A 148 -4.17 6.51 16.97
N HIS A 149 -4.34 6.09 15.72
CA HIS A 149 -5.02 4.82 15.42
C HIS A 149 -4.20 3.60 15.84
N ILE A 150 -2.86 3.69 15.81
CA ILE A 150 -1.97 2.65 16.35
C ILE A 150 -2.13 2.59 17.87
N GLU A 151 -2.13 3.75 18.55
CA GLU A 151 -2.35 3.82 20.00
C GLU A 151 -3.72 3.25 20.42
N GLN A 152 -4.73 3.37 19.56
CA GLN A 152 -6.10 2.88 19.79
C GLN A 152 -6.36 1.48 19.23
N GLY A 153 -5.39 0.87 18.52
CA GLY A 153 -5.55 -0.46 17.93
C GLY A 153 -6.65 -0.54 16.87
N CYS A 154 -6.86 0.52 16.09
CA CYS A 154 -7.88 0.59 15.03
C CYS A 154 -7.28 0.98 13.67
N ASN A 155 -8.10 0.92 12.61
CA ASN A 155 -7.66 1.34 11.28
C ASN A 155 -7.66 2.86 11.17
N VAL A 156 -6.68 3.39 10.43
CA VAL A 156 -6.60 4.83 10.18
C VAL A 156 -7.90 5.37 9.53
N PRO A 157 -8.46 6.49 10.01
CA PRO A 157 -9.62 7.09 9.39
C PRO A 157 -9.23 7.71 8.05
N MET A 158 -10.02 7.41 7.03
CA MET A 158 -9.83 7.91 5.68
C MET A 158 -11.11 8.56 5.15
N TYR A 159 -10.94 9.63 4.39
CA TYR A 159 -12.02 10.48 3.94
C TYR A 159 -11.89 10.80 2.46
N ARG A 160 -13.03 10.80 1.78
CA ARG A 160 -13.19 11.31 0.43
C ARG A 160 -13.29 12.82 0.48
N THR A 161 -12.39 13.50 -0.21
CA THR A 161 -12.35 14.95 -0.26
C THR A 161 -13.18 15.51 -1.42
N ASN A 162 -13.34 16.82 -1.46
CA ASN A 162 -13.80 17.55 -2.66
C ASN A 162 -12.65 17.91 -3.63
N ILE A 163 -11.41 17.50 -3.34
CA ILE A 163 -10.25 17.75 -4.20
C ILE A 163 -10.25 16.71 -5.32
N ALA A 164 -10.39 17.16 -6.58
CA ALA A 164 -10.35 16.27 -7.72
C ALA A 164 -8.91 15.83 -8.05
N THR A 165 -8.74 14.56 -8.41
CA THR A 165 -7.53 14.08 -9.09
C THR A 165 -7.48 14.58 -10.53
N HIS A 166 -6.28 14.64 -11.10
CA HIS A 166 -6.09 14.91 -12.51
C HIS A 166 -6.47 13.68 -13.34
N PRO A 167 -7.51 13.75 -14.19
CA PRO A 167 -8.02 12.56 -14.87
C PRO A 167 -7.06 12.02 -15.93
N ALA A 168 -7.15 10.74 -16.24
CA ALA A 168 -6.52 10.12 -17.41
C ALA A 168 -7.35 8.95 -17.94
N GLY A 169 -7.79 9.07 -19.19
CA GLY A 169 -8.72 8.09 -19.77
C GLY A 169 -10.00 8.00 -18.94
N PRO A 170 -10.49 6.79 -18.58
CA PRO A 170 -11.66 6.65 -17.74
C PRO A 170 -11.39 6.98 -16.26
N PHE A 171 -10.12 6.99 -15.83
CA PHE A 171 -9.77 7.15 -14.43
C PHE A 171 -9.88 8.62 -13.98
N SER A 172 -10.83 8.87 -13.10
CA SER A 172 -11.06 10.17 -12.47
C SER A 172 -11.80 9.98 -11.14
N GLY A 173 -11.62 10.91 -10.21
CA GLY A 173 -12.34 10.88 -8.95
C GLY A 173 -11.74 11.80 -7.88
N PRO A 174 -12.42 11.92 -6.73
CA PRO A 174 -11.91 12.67 -5.61
C PRO A 174 -10.68 11.98 -4.99
N LEU A 175 -9.75 12.80 -4.50
CA LEU A 175 -8.65 12.38 -3.65
C LEU A 175 -9.21 11.80 -2.34
N VAL A 176 -8.69 10.65 -1.94
CA VAL A 176 -8.91 10.08 -0.60
C VAL A 176 -7.70 10.41 0.27
N VAL A 177 -7.96 10.88 1.49
CA VAL A 177 -6.94 11.24 2.47
C VAL A 177 -7.05 10.39 3.73
N SER A 178 -5.93 10.10 4.38
CA SER A 178 -5.89 9.55 5.75
C SER A 178 -5.59 10.67 6.74
N MET A 179 -6.23 10.64 7.91
CA MET A 179 -6.11 11.70 8.92
C MET A 179 -5.38 11.20 10.18
N ARG A 180 -4.45 12.01 10.70
CA ARG A 180 -3.83 11.81 12.02
C ARG A 180 -3.95 13.11 12.83
N PRO A 181 -4.49 13.09 14.05
CA PRO A 181 -4.54 14.27 14.90
C PRO A 181 -3.19 14.48 15.58
N LEU A 182 -2.63 15.69 15.48
CA LEU A 182 -1.30 16.02 15.98
C LEU A 182 -1.32 17.39 16.68
N LYS A 183 -0.55 17.57 17.76
CA LYS A 183 -0.29 18.92 18.28
C LYS A 183 0.49 19.74 17.26
N ALA A 184 0.42 21.07 17.34
CA ALA A 184 1.09 21.95 16.37
C ALA A 184 2.59 21.65 16.18
N ALA A 185 3.33 21.40 17.28
CA ALA A 185 4.75 21.04 17.21
C ALA A 185 4.98 19.69 16.50
N ASP A 186 4.16 18.69 16.83
CA ASP A 186 4.23 17.36 16.21
C ASP A 186 3.83 17.43 14.74
N ALA A 187 2.86 18.25 14.36
CA ALA A 187 2.46 18.46 12.97
C ALA A 187 3.59 19.06 12.14
N ILE A 188 4.30 20.07 12.66
CA ILE A 188 5.48 20.64 11.99
C ILE A 188 6.54 19.55 11.77
N ARG A 189 6.83 18.76 12.81
CA ARG A 189 7.82 17.70 12.73
C ARG A 189 7.38 16.58 11.78
N ALA A 190 6.12 16.19 11.81
CA ALA A 190 5.54 15.19 10.92
C ALA A 190 5.62 15.61 9.45
N ILE A 191 5.37 16.89 9.15
CA ILE A 191 5.58 17.44 7.80
C ILE A 191 7.04 17.26 7.37
N GLN A 192 8.01 17.64 8.21
CA GLN A 192 9.43 17.49 7.87
C GLN A 192 9.84 16.04 7.64
N VAL A 193 9.41 15.13 8.52
CA VAL A 193 9.74 13.71 8.45
C VAL A 193 9.10 13.11 7.20
N THR A 194 7.79 13.28 7.00
CA THR A 194 7.05 12.63 5.91
C THR A 194 7.38 13.22 4.54
N SER A 195 7.75 14.50 4.45
CA SER A 195 8.14 15.14 3.17
C SER A 195 9.37 14.51 2.53
N ARG A 196 10.21 13.82 3.31
CA ARG A 196 11.38 13.09 2.81
C ARG A 196 11.01 11.82 2.06
N PHE A 197 9.75 11.39 2.07
CA PHE A 197 9.34 10.12 1.47
C PHE A 197 8.30 10.30 0.36
N PRO A 198 8.63 11.00 -0.76
CA PRO A 198 7.68 11.29 -1.83
C PRO A 198 7.11 10.02 -2.49
N SER A 199 7.88 8.93 -2.49
CA SER A 199 7.47 7.63 -3.06
C SER A 199 6.51 6.82 -2.17
N VAL A 200 6.10 7.36 -1.02
CA VAL A 200 5.05 6.80 -0.14
C VAL A 200 4.16 7.92 0.41
N HIS A 201 3.53 8.67 -0.50
CA HIS A 201 2.63 9.81 -0.28
C HIS A 201 3.29 11.14 0.12
N GLY A 202 4.40 11.10 0.87
CA GLY A 202 5.20 12.29 1.18
C GLY A 202 4.50 13.27 2.13
N ALA A 203 4.66 14.57 1.86
CA ALA A 203 4.11 15.64 2.69
C ALA A 203 2.56 15.62 2.74
N PRO A 204 1.94 16.06 3.85
CA PRO A 204 0.48 16.24 3.93
C PRO A 204 -0.08 17.04 2.76
N VAL A 205 -1.33 16.77 2.42
CA VAL A 205 -2.09 17.53 1.42
C VAL A 205 -2.93 18.63 2.06
N HIS A 206 -3.26 18.49 3.35
CA HIS A 206 -4.04 19.47 4.10
C HIS A 206 -3.74 19.40 5.60
N LEU A 207 -3.96 20.51 6.31
CA LEU A 207 -3.83 20.62 7.76
C LEU A 207 -4.86 21.64 8.26
N GLY A 208 -5.53 21.32 9.36
CA GLY A 208 -6.49 22.22 10.00
C GLY A 208 -7.93 21.89 9.63
N ASP A 209 -8.69 22.91 9.24
CA ASP A 209 -10.15 22.83 9.07
C ASP A 209 -10.55 21.78 8.00
N PRO A 210 -11.19 20.66 8.39
CA PRO A 210 -11.58 19.59 7.46
C PRO A 210 -12.61 20.04 6.42
N ALA A 211 -13.42 21.07 6.72
CA ALA A 211 -14.46 21.54 5.81
C ALA A 211 -13.88 22.13 4.51
N LEU A 212 -12.66 22.68 4.56
CA LEU A 212 -11.96 23.23 3.40
C LEU A 212 -11.65 22.17 2.33
N ILE A 213 -11.57 20.90 2.72
CA ILE A 213 -11.39 19.76 1.81
C ILE A 213 -12.64 18.89 1.70
N GLY A 214 -13.80 19.44 2.09
CA GLY A 214 -15.10 18.82 1.91
C GLY A 214 -15.47 17.76 2.97
N ILE A 215 -14.73 17.68 4.07
CA ILE A 215 -15.00 16.72 5.15
C ILE A 215 -15.84 17.43 6.22
N ALA A 216 -17.11 17.06 6.34
CA ALA A 216 -18.05 17.70 7.25
C ALA A 216 -17.99 17.15 8.69
N ASP A 217 -17.62 15.87 8.86
CA ASP A 217 -17.64 15.19 10.16
C ASP A 217 -16.50 14.16 10.26
N LEU A 218 -15.53 14.43 11.15
CA LEU A 218 -14.40 13.53 11.42
C LEU A 218 -14.81 12.29 12.26
N GLY A 219 -16.01 12.28 12.85
CA GLY A 219 -16.56 11.10 13.51
C GLY A 219 -17.09 10.05 12.53
N ARG A 220 -17.14 10.35 11.23
CA ARG A 220 -17.73 9.50 10.19
C ARG A 220 -16.78 9.33 8.99
N PRO A 221 -15.68 8.59 9.14
CA PRO A 221 -14.79 8.32 8.02
C PRO A 221 -15.50 7.51 6.94
N ASP A 222 -15.11 7.75 5.68
CA ASP A 222 -15.59 6.95 4.53
C ASP A 222 -14.98 5.53 4.54
N TYR A 223 -13.77 5.40 5.12
CA TYR A 223 -13.08 4.11 5.29
C TYR A 223 -12.29 4.10 6.61
N GLY A 224 -12.13 2.93 7.22
CA GLY A 224 -11.44 2.76 8.49
C GLY A 224 -12.29 3.17 9.69
N ASP A 225 -11.65 3.47 10.81
CA ASP A 225 -12.31 3.71 12.09
C ASP A 225 -12.10 5.16 12.55
N ALA A 226 -13.12 5.77 13.15
CA ALA A 226 -12.98 7.10 13.75
C ALA A 226 -12.03 7.05 14.95
N VAL A 227 -11.29 8.14 15.18
CA VAL A 227 -10.29 8.24 16.25
C VAL A 227 -10.55 9.42 17.16
N GLU A 228 -10.04 9.33 18.38
CA GLU A 228 -10.09 10.45 19.33
C GLU A 228 -9.20 11.61 18.84
N ILE A 229 -9.77 12.82 18.81
CA ILE A 229 -9.04 14.07 18.59
C ILE A 229 -9.05 14.84 19.91
N ARG A 230 -7.89 14.96 20.54
CA ARG A 230 -7.75 15.56 21.87
C ARG A 230 -7.65 17.08 21.79
N ALA A 231 -7.90 17.74 22.91
CA ALA A 231 -7.77 19.19 23.02
C ALA A 231 -6.37 19.65 22.59
N GLY A 232 -6.33 20.61 21.65
CA GLY A 232 -5.10 21.16 21.09
C GLY A 232 -4.46 20.33 19.97
N GLU A 233 -5.06 19.21 19.56
CA GLU A 233 -4.66 18.48 18.36
C GLU A 233 -5.33 19.08 17.12
N ILE A 234 -4.58 19.05 16.02
CA ILE A 234 -4.96 19.55 14.71
C ILE A 234 -5.05 18.34 13.77
N PRO A 235 -6.15 18.17 13.03
CA PRO A 235 -6.24 17.16 11.98
C PRO A 235 -5.23 17.45 10.87
N VAL A 236 -4.39 16.46 10.56
CA VAL A 236 -3.43 16.53 9.45
C VAL A 236 -3.74 15.41 8.47
N PHE A 237 -3.76 15.72 7.17
CA PHE A 237 -4.28 14.83 6.13
C PHE A 237 -3.21 14.51 5.09
N TRP A 238 -2.98 13.22 4.85
CA TRP A 238 -2.08 12.72 3.82
C TRP A 238 -2.87 12.07 2.69
N ALA A 239 -2.37 12.16 1.46
CA ALA A 239 -2.90 11.36 0.37
C ALA A 239 -2.84 9.87 0.74
N CYS A 240 -3.83 9.08 0.31
CA CYS A 240 -3.95 7.69 0.68
C CYS A 240 -4.03 6.78 -0.56
N GLY A 241 -3.36 5.62 -0.49
CA GLY A 241 -3.43 4.53 -1.47
C GLY A 241 -4.81 3.90 -1.67
N VAL A 242 -5.84 4.34 -0.91
CA VAL A 242 -7.25 4.03 -1.19
C VAL A 242 -7.79 4.85 -2.38
N THR A 243 -7.17 5.98 -2.74
CA THR A 243 -7.55 6.78 -3.92
C THR A 243 -7.61 5.94 -5.21
N PRO A 244 -6.56 5.20 -5.61
CA PRO A 244 -6.63 4.35 -6.80
C PRO A 244 -7.71 3.28 -6.70
N GLN A 245 -7.95 2.69 -5.52
CA GLN A 245 -9.03 1.71 -5.33
C GLN A 245 -10.41 2.34 -5.54
N SER A 246 -10.63 3.53 -5.00
CA SER A 246 -11.87 4.30 -5.16
C SER A 246 -12.12 4.66 -6.63
N VAL A 247 -11.07 5.10 -7.34
CA VAL A 247 -11.17 5.45 -8.77
C VAL A 247 -11.42 4.22 -9.63
N VAL A 248 -10.75 3.09 -9.37
CA VAL A 248 -11.01 1.82 -10.07
C VAL A 248 -12.45 1.35 -9.82
N ALA A 249 -12.95 1.44 -8.59
CA ALA A 249 -14.34 1.10 -8.27
C ALA A 249 -15.36 2.00 -8.99
N ALA A 250 -15.03 3.28 -9.22
CA ALA A 250 -15.86 4.21 -9.97
C ALA A 250 -15.85 3.92 -11.49
N VAL A 251 -14.69 3.56 -12.03
CA VAL A 251 -14.52 3.18 -13.45
C VAL A 251 -15.23 1.88 -13.79
N ARG A 252 -15.34 0.96 -12.81
CA ARG A 252 -15.97 -0.36 -12.98
C ARG A 252 -15.39 -1.12 -14.18
N PRO A 253 -14.07 -1.38 -14.21
CA PRO A 253 -13.50 -2.18 -15.28
C PRO A 253 -14.19 -3.55 -15.32
N GLU A 254 -14.28 -4.12 -16.52
CA GLU A 254 -14.84 -5.46 -16.75
C GLU A 254 -14.18 -6.50 -15.83
N PHE A 255 -12.87 -6.33 -15.58
CA PHE A 255 -12.09 -7.18 -14.71
C PHE A 255 -11.00 -6.37 -14.01
N CYS A 256 -10.79 -6.62 -12.73
CA CYS A 256 -9.68 -6.08 -11.94
C CYS A 256 -9.40 -7.01 -10.76
N ILE A 257 -8.13 -7.08 -10.34
CA ILE A 257 -7.76 -7.72 -9.08
C ILE A 257 -7.08 -6.67 -8.21
N THR A 258 -7.40 -6.61 -6.92
CA THR A 258 -6.64 -5.83 -5.94
C THR A 258 -6.20 -6.73 -4.81
N HIS A 259 -5.36 -6.23 -3.92
CA HIS A 259 -5.27 -6.81 -2.59
C HIS A 259 -6.54 -6.51 -1.76
N ALA A 260 -6.78 -7.32 -0.72
CA ALA A 260 -7.76 -6.98 0.31
C ALA A 260 -7.16 -5.93 1.29
N PRO A 261 -7.97 -5.04 1.87
CA PRO A 261 -7.50 -4.05 2.85
C PRO A 261 -6.68 -4.71 3.96
N GLY A 262 -5.50 -4.15 4.25
CA GLY A 262 -4.58 -4.66 5.26
C GLY A 262 -3.75 -5.88 4.82
N HIS A 263 -3.94 -6.42 3.62
CA HIS A 263 -3.21 -7.59 3.11
C HIS A 263 -2.29 -7.16 1.95
N MET A 264 -1.25 -6.39 2.23
CA MET A 264 -0.40 -5.81 1.17
C MET A 264 0.68 -6.78 0.69
N LEU A 265 1.35 -6.47 -0.43
CA LEU A 265 2.60 -7.13 -0.80
C LEU A 265 3.72 -6.61 0.12
N VAL A 266 4.45 -7.50 0.79
CA VAL A 266 5.66 -7.16 1.55
C VAL A 266 6.88 -7.29 0.65
N THR A 267 7.60 -6.19 0.41
CA THR A 267 8.73 -6.13 -0.53
C THR A 267 10.07 -6.35 0.19
N ASP A 268 11.16 -6.48 -0.57
CA ASP A 268 12.54 -6.44 -0.04
C ASP A 268 13.10 -5.00 0.02
N LEU A 269 12.33 -4.00 -0.43
CA LEU A 269 12.70 -2.60 -0.33
C LEU A 269 12.60 -2.16 1.13
N LEU A 270 13.59 -1.40 1.58
CA LEU A 270 13.58 -0.81 2.92
C LEU A 270 13.02 0.62 2.87
N ASN A 271 12.20 0.98 3.86
CA ASN A 271 11.61 2.31 3.99
C ASN A 271 12.69 3.40 4.00
N SER A 272 13.82 3.15 4.65
CA SER A 272 14.98 4.06 4.71
C SER A 272 15.60 4.38 3.34
N ARG A 273 15.45 3.50 2.34
CA ARG A 273 15.96 3.72 0.97
C ARG A 273 15.01 4.53 0.09
N LEU A 274 13.75 4.70 0.50
CA LEU A 274 12.79 5.55 -0.20
C LEU A 274 12.85 7.02 0.24
N ALA A 275 13.71 7.34 1.20
CA ALA A 275 13.93 8.71 1.63
C ALA A 275 14.70 9.51 0.56
N ALA A 276 14.09 10.56 0.04
CA ALA A 276 14.76 11.63 -0.68
C ALA A 276 15.53 12.51 0.32
N PHE A 277 16.76 12.85 -0.05
CA PHE A 277 17.66 13.75 0.69
C PHE A 277 17.66 15.14 0.06
#